data_AF-A0AA97FAP3-F1
#
_entry.id   AF-A0AA97FAP3-F1
#
_cell.length_a   1.000
_cell.length_b   1.000
_cell.length_c   1.000
_cell.angle_alpha   90.00
_cell.angle_beta   90.00
_cell.angle_gamma   90.00
#
_symmetry.space_group_name_H-M   'P 1'
#
loop_
_entity.id
_entity.type
_entity.pdbx_description
1 polymer ?
#
loop_
_entity_poly.entity_id
_entity_poly.type
_entity_poly.pdbx_seq_one_letter_code
_entity_poly.pdbx_strand_id
1 'polypeptide(L)'
;MGFFKKRPDYHGGDDIAGADSRKGFYWVEENKGDNLIWRLPRNVRWNDNVMVREDEYGIFFRDGKAMQVFDRPDRYALTSQNITGLQTLSKSVVGVAQIGEFYWAQKREFRSNFGTSEPLSFRDTDFGVVRLRVFGQYAYKVEDPMLLITQFVGTKGITKSDEIIDWLKDQIVMILNDTLGELKSKQSMGVLDMPAYLQEIEQICITKLTGETERYGLKVTKFSGLNINLPEEVQQAVDKRGAMSALGVNYMQYQTGKAIENIGEGAAQGPGEGAGFATMGAGMGAGFSMANVMGQSMGGGMGGVPSAFGAQNNQQPQQPVQSQGTPCIKCGHQLTPGAKFCPNCGASQAPATVKCPKCNGDVLEGAKFCSNCGNPMVANKCSNCGEDLDPGTKFCSGCGNPVEK
;
A
#
# COMPACT_ATOMS: atom_id res chain seq x y z
N MET A 1 13.87 53.66 29.92
CA MET A 1 15.17 53.02 30.21
C MET A 1 14.96 51.52 30.29
N GLY A 2 15.68 50.75 29.46
CA GLY A 2 16.02 49.34 29.69
C GLY A 2 14.91 48.29 29.55
N PHE A 3 14.64 47.86 28.31
CA PHE A 3 13.83 46.68 28.00
C PHE A 3 14.49 45.37 28.46
N PHE A 4 13.63 44.50 29.00
CA PHE A 4 13.78 43.07 29.26
C PHE A 4 14.40 42.27 28.10
N LYS A 5 15.32 41.35 28.41
CA LYS A 5 15.14 39.87 28.43
C LYS A 5 16.53 39.20 28.44
N LYS A 6 16.82 38.44 29.51
CA LYS A 6 17.89 37.44 29.51
C LYS A 6 17.68 36.53 28.30
N ARG A 7 18.72 36.38 27.47
CA ARG A 7 18.73 35.36 26.41
C ARG A 7 18.76 33.98 27.07
N PRO A 8 18.10 32.96 26.50
CA PRO A 8 18.22 31.60 27.00
C PRO A 8 19.66 31.14 26.85
N ASP A 9 20.22 30.68 27.96
CA ASP A 9 21.58 30.18 28.06
C ASP A 9 21.67 28.89 27.24
N TYR A 10 22.23 28.98 26.03
CA TYR A 10 22.51 27.80 25.22
C TYR A 10 23.78 27.16 25.76
N HIS A 11 23.64 26.02 26.43
CA HIS A 11 24.74 25.22 26.93
C HIS A 11 25.54 24.61 25.77
N GLY A 12 26.46 25.40 25.19
CA GLY A 12 27.71 24.84 24.70
C GLY A 12 28.52 24.45 25.93
N GLY A 13 28.93 23.19 26.05
CA GLY A 13 29.69 22.71 27.21
C GLY A 13 30.94 23.57 27.41
N ASP A 14 30.92 24.39 28.45
CA ASP A 14 32.09 25.09 28.95
C ASP A 14 32.86 24.08 29.81
N ASP A 15 33.85 23.39 29.26
CA ASP A 15 34.70 22.49 30.07
C ASP A 15 35.61 23.26 31.05
N ILE A 16 35.68 24.61 30.97
CA ILE A 16 36.49 25.44 31.88
C ILE A 16 35.84 26.81 32.11
N ALA A 17 35.48 27.10 33.36
CA ALA A 17 35.00 28.41 33.78
C ALA A 17 36.11 29.48 33.61
N GLY A 18 35.82 30.56 32.87
CA GLY A 18 36.70 31.74 32.75
C GLY A 18 37.50 31.88 31.44
N ALA A 19 37.25 31.05 30.43
CA ALA A 19 37.94 31.13 29.14
C ALA A 19 37.03 31.61 28.00
N ASP A 20 36.64 32.89 28.03
CA ASP A 20 35.75 33.50 27.02
C ASP A 20 36.36 33.58 25.60
N SER A 21 37.63 33.17 25.44
CA SER A 21 38.37 33.09 24.17
C SER A 21 38.70 31.65 23.71
N ARG A 22 38.22 30.62 24.42
CA ARG A 22 38.52 29.20 24.14
C ARG A 22 37.29 28.30 24.04
N LYS A 23 36.13 28.83 23.68
CA LYS A 23 34.93 28.02 23.46
C LYS A 23 35.07 27.25 22.15
N GLY A 24 35.32 25.95 22.24
CA GLY A 24 35.27 25.04 21.10
C GLY A 24 33.82 24.62 20.84
N PHE A 25 33.36 24.78 19.61
CA PHE A 25 32.03 24.31 19.20
C PHE A 25 32.14 22.88 18.69
N TYR A 26 31.21 22.04 19.13
CA TYR A 26 31.10 20.66 18.70
C TYR A 26 29.63 20.26 18.65
N TRP A 27 29.33 19.20 17.91
CA TRP A 27 27.99 18.63 17.89
C TRP A 27 27.70 17.96 19.24
N VAL A 28 26.74 18.50 19.98
CA VAL A 28 26.29 17.94 21.27
C VAL A 28 25.64 16.57 21.03
N GLU A 29 26.04 15.56 21.81
CA GLU A 29 25.64 14.16 21.58
C GLU A 29 24.13 13.94 21.68
N GLU A 30 23.45 14.69 22.56
CA GLU A 30 21.98 14.67 22.71
C GLU A 30 21.25 14.94 21.39
N ASN A 31 21.82 15.79 20.54
CA ASN A 31 21.26 16.16 19.24
C ASN A 31 21.84 15.33 18.09
N LYS A 32 22.75 14.40 18.36
CA LYS A 32 23.44 13.61 17.33
C LYS A 32 22.59 12.43 16.89
N GLY A 33 22.25 11.53 17.82
CA GLY A 33 21.30 10.41 17.63
C GLY A 33 21.04 10.00 16.18
N ASP A 34 19.79 10.15 15.75
CA ASP A 34 19.31 9.86 14.39
C ASP A 34 19.41 11.06 13.43
N ASN A 35 19.98 12.18 13.86
CA ASN A 35 20.14 13.35 13.02
C ASN A 35 21.30 13.16 12.04
N LEU A 36 20.99 13.18 10.74
CA LEU A 36 21.97 13.15 9.67
C LEU A 36 22.84 14.42 9.65
N ILE A 37 22.21 15.58 9.88
CA ILE A 37 22.86 16.90 9.83
C ILE A 37 22.50 17.74 11.05
N TRP A 38 23.41 18.63 11.43
CA TRP A 38 23.15 19.64 12.46
C TRP A 38 23.83 20.95 12.12
N ARG A 39 23.07 22.05 12.22
CA ARG A 39 23.58 23.41 12.02
C ARG A 39 23.88 24.05 13.36
N LEU A 40 25.03 24.71 13.47
CA LEU A 40 25.34 25.53 14.63
C LEU A 40 24.27 26.65 14.78
N PRO A 41 23.54 26.76 15.91
CA PRO A 41 22.45 27.73 16.09
C PRO A 41 22.98 29.14 16.41
N ARG A 42 24.13 29.51 15.85
CA ARG A 42 24.72 30.85 15.91
C ARG A 42 25.60 31.09 14.69
N ASN A 43 25.76 32.36 14.35
CA ASN A 43 26.75 32.76 13.36
C ASN A 43 28.16 32.51 13.91
N VAL A 44 28.96 31.91 13.05
CA VAL A 44 30.35 31.58 13.27
C VAL A 44 31.19 32.82 13.02
N ARG A 45 32.10 33.12 13.94
CA ARG A 45 33.00 34.27 13.88
C ARG A 45 34.41 33.84 13.51
N TRP A 46 35.19 34.83 13.09
CA TRP A 46 36.62 34.66 12.89
C TRP A 46 37.31 34.15 14.17
N ASN A 47 38.24 33.20 14.03
CA ASN A 47 38.94 32.51 15.13
C ASN A 47 38.05 31.64 16.04
N ASP A 48 36.78 31.40 15.70
CA ASP A 48 36.01 30.35 16.38
C ASP A 48 36.69 28.99 16.15
N ASN A 49 36.75 28.17 17.20
CA ASN A 49 37.28 26.82 17.12
C ASN A 49 36.11 25.84 16.97
N VAL A 50 36.17 24.99 15.96
CA VAL A 50 35.19 23.91 15.74
C VAL A 50 35.90 22.57 15.85
N MET A 51 35.27 21.61 16.51
CA MET A 51 35.76 20.24 16.61
C MET A 51 34.97 19.38 15.62
N VAL A 52 35.69 18.64 14.80
CA VAL A 52 35.14 17.62 13.91
C VAL A 52 35.63 16.27 14.41
N ARG A 53 34.70 15.35 14.67
CA ARG A 53 35.03 13.99 15.12
C ARG A 53 35.26 13.07 13.94
N GLU A 54 35.74 11.86 14.22
CA GLU A 54 36.10 10.88 13.19
C GLU A 54 34.88 10.46 12.35
N ASP A 55 33.72 10.40 12.98
CA ASP A 55 32.43 10.03 12.39
C ASP A 55 31.64 11.23 11.82
N GLU A 56 32.28 12.40 11.71
CA GLU A 56 31.65 13.63 11.24
C GLU A 56 32.40 14.24 10.06
N TYR A 57 31.64 14.91 9.19
CA TYR A 57 32.12 15.96 8.31
C TYR A 57 31.77 17.31 8.92
N GLY A 58 32.71 18.25 8.88
CA GLY A 58 32.45 19.66 9.14
C GLY A 58 32.35 20.43 7.84
N ILE A 59 31.34 21.30 7.69
CA ILE A 59 31.17 22.11 6.49
C ILE A 59 31.02 23.56 6.89
N PHE A 60 31.94 24.41 6.42
CA PHE A 60 31.91 25.83 6.67
C PHE A 60 31.39 26.59 5.45
N PHE A 61 30.31 27.35 5.67
CA PHE A 61 29.73 28.25 4.71
C PHE A 61 29.98 29.70 5.13
N ARG A 62 30.21 30.54 4.13
CA ARG A 62 30.34 31.98 4.33
C ARG A 62 29.65 32.72 3.20
N ASP A 63 28.79 33.67 3.57
CA ASP A 63 28.07 34.50 2.61
C ASP A 63 27.33 33.66 1.53
N GLY A 64 26.79 32.50 1.93
CA GLY A 64 26.08 31.56 1.07
C GLY A 64 26.95 30.64 0.20
N LYS A 65 28.29 30.73 0.29
CA LYS A 65 29.22 29.85 -0.44
C LYS A 65 29.83 28.81 0.50
N ALA A 66 29.87 27.55 0.07
CA ALA A 66 30.65 26.52 0.75
C ALA A 66 32.13 26.85 0.57
N MET A 67 32.84 27.04 1.67
CA MET A 67 34.24 27.46 1.65
C MET A 67 35.19 26.28 1.81
N GLN A 68 34.89 25.39 2.75
CA GLN A 68 35.75 24.26 3.08
C GLN A 68 34.93 23.12 3.69
N VAL A 69 35.28 21.90 3.28
CA VAL A 69 34.86 20.66 3.96
C VAL A 69 36.03 20.17 4.80
N PHE A 70 35.75 19.85 6.05
CA PHE A 70 36.66 19.25 7.03
C PHE A 70 36.31 17.77 7.14
N ASP A 71 37.15 16.93 6.56
CA ASP A 71 36.98 15.48 6.47
C ASP A 71 37.83 14.70 7.49
N ARG A 72 38.84 15.34 8.09
CA ARG A 72 39.70 14.72 9.10
C ARG A 72 39.24 15.10 10.52
N PRO A 73 39.37 14.17 11.49
CA PRO A 73 39.10 14.48 12.88
C PRO A 73 40.16 15.44 13.41
N ASP A 74 39.77 16.66 13.76
CA ASP A 74 40.64 17.64 14.41
C ASP A 74 39.82 18.80 15.01
N ARG A 75 40.51 19.66 15.76
CA ARG A 75 40.03 20.97 16.16
C ARG A 75 40.53 22.01 15.15
N TYR A 76 39.61 22.56 14.37
CA TYR A 76 39.90 23.56 13.37
C TYR A 76 39.63 24.97 13.91
N ALA A 77 40.65 25.82 13.90
CA ALA A 77 40.46 27.25 14.05
C ALA A 77 40.01 27.83 12.70
N LEU A 78 38.88 28.51 12.67
CA LEU A 78 38.32 29.11 11.45
C LEU A 78 39.07 30.40 11.12
N THR A 79 40.20 30.22 10.46
CA THR A 79 41.14 31.27 10.01
C THR A 79 41.39 31.14 8.51
N SER A 80 41.93 32.19 7.88
CA SER A 80 42.33 32.18 6.46
C SER A 80 43.41 31.16 6.09
N GLN A 81 44.08 30.57 7.07
CA GLN A 81 45.11 29.55 6.84
C GLN A 81 44.49 28.16 6.66
N ASN A 82 43.37 27.87 7.33
CA ASN A 82 42.72 26.57 7.31
C ASN A 82 41.59 26.46 6.27
N ILE A 83 41.29 27.55 5.56
CA ILE A 83 40.23 27.62 4.56
C ILE A 83 40.81 28.18 3.26
N THR A 84 40.80 27.37 2.21
CA THR A 84 41.30 27.78 0.89
C THR A 84 40.45 28.92 0.32
N GLY A 85 41.08 29.98 -0.19
CA GLY A 85 40.40 31.11 -0.83
C GLY A 85 39.93 32.24 0.09
N LEU A 86 40.11 32.12 1.41
CA LEU A 86 39.68 33.15 2.35
C LEU A 86 40.54 34.44 2.31
N GLN A 87 41.75 34.37 1.75
CA GLN A 87 42.67 35.51 1.67
C GLN A 87 42.19 36.61 0.70
N THR A 88 41.51 36.22 -0.39
CA THR A 88 41.07 37.14 -1.46
C THR A 88 39.86 37.99 -1.04
N LEU A 89 39.03 37.51 -0.12
CA LEU A 89 37.82 38.21 0.36
C LEU A 89 38.06 39.09 1.60
N SER A 90 39.24 39.01 2.22
CA SER A 90 39.55 39.78 3.44
C SER A 90 39.74 41.28 3.23
N LYS A 91 39.85 41.75 1.97
CA LYS A 91 40.15 43.16 1.65
C LYS A 91 38.93 44.03 1.34
N SER A 92 37.74 43.45 1.20
CA SER A 92 36.52 44.24 0.97
C SER A 92 35.50 43.98 2.07
N VAL A 93 34.92 45.08 2.55
CA VAL A 93 33.75 45.15 3.44
C VAL A 93 34.06 45.11 4.95
N VAL A 94 34.57 46.25 5.42
CA VAL A 94 34.33 46.73 6.78
C VAL A 94 32.88 47.25 6.82
N GLY A 95 31.99 46.59 7.57
CA GLY A 95 30.65 47.14 7.89
C GLY A 95 29.44 46.26 7.60
N VAL A 96 29.58 45.11 6.93
CA VAL A 96 28.48 44.13 6.77
C VAL A 96 28.72 42.98 7.74
N ALA A 97 27.68 42.60 8.50
CA ALA A 97 27.73 41.44 9.39
C ALA A 97 28.03 40.18 8.56
N GLN A 98 29.27 39.71 8.62
CA GLN A 98 29.71 38.51 7.92
C GLN A 98 28.95 37.31 8.52
N ILE A 99 28.16 36.61 7.71
CA ILE A 99 27.37 35.45 8.16
C ILE A 99 28.18 34.20 7.83
N GLY A 100 28.85 33.67 8.83
CA GLY A 100 29.46 32.35 8.79
C GLY A 100 28.49 31.32 9.36
N GLU A 101 28.30 30.20 8.66
CA GLU A 101 27.51 29.07 9.13
C GLU A 101 28.38 27.81 9.16
N PHE A 102 28.17 26.96 10.17
CA PHE A 102 28.87 25.69 10.26
C PHE A 102 27.84 24.57 10.41
N TYR A 103 28.04 23.52 9.62
CA TYR A 103 27.22 22.32 9.60
C TYR A 103 28.08 21.12 9.95
N TRP A 104 27.53 20.21 10.75
CA TRP A 104 28.04 18.86 10.89
C TRP A 104 27.14 17.90 10.13
N ALA A 105 27.75 16.89 9.51
CA ALA A 105 27.05 15.77 8.89
C ALA A 105 27.70 14.45 9.34
N GLN A 106 26.90 13.42 9.61
CA GLN A 106 27.45 12.13 10.05
C GLN A 106 27.97 11.29 8.85
N LYS A 107 29.12 10.66 9.03
CA LYS A 107 29.77 9.74 8.06
C LYS A 107 29.21 8.32 8.10
N ARG A 108 28.65 7.94 9.24
CA ARG A 108 28.15 6.57 9.46
C ARG A 108 27.00 6.25 8.51
N GLU A 109 26.78 4.96 8.32
CA GLU A 109 25.59 4.47 7.64
C GLU A 109 24.37 4.53 8.59
N PHE A 110 23.25 4.99 8.04
CA PHE A 110 21.95 5.02 8.70
C PHE A 110 21.04 3.99 8.09
N ARG A 111 20.06 3.54 8.87
CA ARG A 111 19.02 2.61 8.44
C ARG A 111 17.67 3.21 8.72
N SER A 112 16.77 3.09 7.76
CA SER A 112 15.39 3.53 7.90
C SER A 112 14.46 2.57 7.16
N ASN A 113 13.18 2.63 7.52
CA ASN A 113 12.14 1.85 6.86
C ASN A 113 11.49 2.71 5.77
N PHE A 114 11.09 2.07 4.69
CA PHE A 114 10.28 2.67 3.64
C PHE A 114 9.03 1.82 3.40
N GLY A 115 8.00 2.44 2.85
CA GLY A 115 6.83 1.71 2.43
C GLY A 115 5.84 2.61 1.70
N THR A 116 5.00 1.97 0.89
CA THR A 116 3.93 2.65 0.18
C THR A 116 2.81 3.01 1.17
N SER A 117 2.49 4.30 1.28
CA SER A 117 1.34 4.77 2.06
C SER A 117 0.01 4.31 1.43
N GLU A 118 -0.08 4.42 0.11
CA GLU A 118 -1.22 3.97 -0.69
C GLU A 118 -0.87 2.71 -1.50
N PRO A 119 -1.81 1.76 -1.69
CA PRO A 119 -1.57 0.60 -2.54
C PRO A 119 -1.28 0.98 -4.00
N LEU A 120 -0.23 0.39 -4.56
CA LEU A 120 0.15 0.52 -5.96
C LEU A 120 -0.70 -0.42 -6.82
N SER A 121 -1.36 0.12 -7.86
CA SER A 121 -2.25 -0.67 -8.72
C SER A 121 -1.53 -1.16 -9.97
N PHE A 122 -1.51 -2.48 -10.17
CA PHE A 122 -0.87 -3.14 -11.30
C PHE A 122 -1.86 -4.03 -12.06
N ARG A 123 -1.68 -4.18 -13.38
CA ARG A 123 -2.49 -5.11 -14.20
C ARG A 123 -1.77 -6.44 -14.32
N ASP A 124 -2.37 -7.48 -13.78
CA ASP A 124 -1.92 -8.87 -13.79
C ASP A 124 -2.79 -9.74 -14.71
N THR A 125 -2.17 -10.74 -15.34
CA THR A 125 -2.84 -11.63 -16.29
C THR A 125 -3.82 -12.58 -15.60
N ASP A 126 -3.51 -13.05 -14.39
CA ASP A 126 -4.26 -14.09 -13.70
C ASP A 126 -5.36 -13.54 -12.79
N PHE A 127 -5.17 -12.32 -12.29
CA PHE A 127 -6.02 -11.68 -11.28
C PHE A 127 -6.62 -10.34 -11.72
N GLY A 128 -6.30 -9.84 -12.92
CA GLY A 128 -6.77 -8.54 -13.39
C GLY A 128 -6.06 -7.39 -12.69
N VAL A 129 -6.79 -6.44 -12.09
CA VAL A 129 -6.14 -5.32 -11.39
C VAL A 129 -5.83 -5.71 -9.95
N VAL A 130 -4.55 -5.73 -9.59
CA VAL A 130 -4.05 -6.07 -8.26
C VAL A 130 -3.48 -4.82 -7.59
N ARG A 131 -3.79 -4.64 -6.30
CA ARG A 131 -3.29 -3.54 -5.47
C ARG A 131 -2.23 -4.04 -4.50
N LEU A 132 -0.97 -3.77 -4.82
CA LEU A 132 0.18 -4.21 -4.04
C LEU A 132 0.62 -3.14 -3.06
N ARG A 133 1.05 -3.55 -1.87
CA ARG A 133 1.78 -2.67 -0.96
C ARG A 133 3.20 -3.16 -0.81
N VAL A 134 4.14 -2.24 -0.81
CA VAL A 134 5.56 -2.57 -0.71
C VAL A 134 6.13 -1.96 0.54
N PHE A 135 6.91 -2.74 1.27
CA PHE A 135 7.61 -2.34 2.49
C PHE A 135 9.03 -2.88 2.47
N GLY A 136 9.92 -2.21 3.18
CA GLY A 136 11.26 -2.71 3.38
C GLY A 136 12.11 -1.77 4.22
N GLN A 137 13.39 -2.09 4.28
CA GLN A 137 14.41 -1.28 4.94
C GLN A 137 15.47 -0.89 3.92
N TYR A 138 16.05 0.29 4.13
CA TYR A 138 17.14 0.78 3.32
C TYR A 138 18.24 1.35 4.21
N ALA A 139 19.46 1.22 3.72
CA ALA A 139 20.63 1.83 4.32
C ALA A 139 21.13 2.96 3.42
N TYR A 140 21.52 4.07 4.04
CA TYR A 140 22.00 5.26 3.34
C TYR A 140 23.12 5.94 4.12
N LYS A 141 23.96 6.67 3.40
CA LYS A 141 25.04 7.47 3.98
C LYS A 141 25.25 8.75 3.19
N VAL A 142 25.94 9.70 3.81
CA VAL A 142 26.41 10.91 3.14
C VAL A 142 27.66 10.57 2.32
N GLU A 143 27.59 10.76 1.00
CA GLU A 143 28.73 10.59 0.10
C GLU A 143 29.42 11.94 -0.16
N ASP A 144 28.64 13.00 -0.40
CA ASP A 144 29.14 14.37 -0.57
C ASP A 144 28.41 15.33 0.39
N PRO A 145 29.06 15.75 1.49
CA PRO A 145 28.43 16.63 2.48
C PRO A 145 28.20 18.06 1.95
N MET A 146 28.95 18.52 0.96
CA MET A 146 28.77 19.85 0.38
C MET A 146 27.53 19.89 -0.51
N LEU A 147 27.34 18.87 -1.36
CA LEU A 147 26.11 18.72 -2.15
C LEU A 147 24.89 18.54 -1.26
N LEU A 148 25.01 17.74 -0.19
CA LEU A 148 23.92 17.55 0.78
C LEU A 148 23.39 18.88 1.33
N ILE A 149 24.27 19.70 1.90
CA ILE A 149 23.85 20.97 2.50
C ILE A 149 23.35 21.95 1.44
N THR A 150 24.02 22.07 0.30
CA THR A 150 23.60 23.01 -0.75
C THR A 150 22.24 22.66 -1.35
N GLN A 151 21.96 21.37 -1.59
CA GLN A 151 20.69 20.96 -2.18
C GLN A 151 19.53 20.94 -1.18
N PHE A 152 19.72 20.41 0.03
CA PHE A 152 18.64 20.34 1.02
C PHE A 152 18.45 21.66 1.75
N VAL A 153 19.49 22.21 2.35
CA VAL A 153 19.40 23.44 3.14
C VAL A 153 19.31 24.67 2.23
N GLY A 154 20.09 24.71 1.16
CA GLY A 154 20.11 25.83 0.22
C GLY A 154 18.90 25.88 -0.71
N THR A 155 18.72 24.85 -1.54
CA THR A 155 17.67 24.84 -2.58
C THR A 155 16.28 24.54 -2.03
N LYS A 156 16.14 23.55 -1.14
CA LYS A 156 14.83 23.11 -0.62
C LYS A 156 14.44 23.76 0.71
N GLY A 157 15.36 24.42 1.41
CA GLY A 157 15.11 24.99 2.74
C GLY A 157 14.94 23.95 3.85
N ILE A 158 15.27 22.69 3.58
CA ILE A 158 15.18 21.57 4.51
C ILE A 158 16.36 21.64 5.47
N THR A 159 16.05 21.82 6.76
CA THR A 159 17.08 21.96 7.82
C THR A 159 17.06 20.80 8.82
N LYS A 160 16.04 19.94 8.75
CA LYS A 160 15.85 18.80 9.63
C LYS A 160 16.17 17.50 8.91
N SER A 161 16.76 16.57 9.65
CA SER A 161 17.11 15.23 9.15
C SER A 161 15.87 14.43 8.74
N ASP A 162 14.76 14.54 9.49
CA ASP A 162 13.51 13.81 9.22
C ASP A 162 12.94 14.12 7.83
N GLU A 163 12.98 15.40 7.43
CA GLU A 163 12.50 15.84 6.11
C GLU A 163 13.37 15.28 4.96
N ILE A 164 14.68 15.11 5.19
CA ILE A 164 15.59 14.46 4.23
C ILE A 164 15.25 12.96 4.12
N ILE A 165 14.96 12.33 5.25
CA ILE A 165 14.58 10.92 5.32
C ILE A 165 13.25 10.69 4.61
N ASP A 166 12.26 11.54 4.82
CA ASP A 166 10.96 11.44 4.17
C ASP A 166 11.07 11.66 2.65
N TRP A 167 11.87 12.64 2.21
CA TRP A 167 12.19 12.81 0.79
C TRP A 167 12.84 11.55 0.19
N LEU A 168 13.78 10.91 0.91
CA LEU A 168 14.40 9.66 0.48
C LEU A 168 13.38 8.53 0.35
N LYS A 169 12.46 8.38 1.31
CA LYS A 169 11.38 7.37 1.23
C LYS A 169 10.52 7.57 -0.01
N ASP A 170 10.17 8.82 -0.33
CA ASP A 170 9.39 9.14 -1.52
C ASP A 170 10.15 8.78 -2.81
N GLN A 171 11.45 9.07 -2.89
CA GLN A 171 12.27 8.67 -4.04
C GLN A 171 12.34 7.15 -4.20
N ILE A 172 12.52 6.42 -3.08
CA ILE A 172 12.55 4.95 -3.08
C ILE A 172 11.22 4.38 -3.58
N VAL A 173 10.09 4.86 -3.06
CA VAL A 173 8.76 4.39 -3.48
C VAL A 173 8.51 4.67 -4.97
N MET A 174 8.90 5.86 -5.45
CA MET A 174 8.78 6.22 -6.87
C MET A 174 9.59 5.27 -7.77
N ILE A 175 10.87 5.06 -7.48
CA ILE A 175 11.75 4.20 -8.29
C ILE A 175 11.33 2.74 -8.23
N LEU A 176 10.84 2.30 -7.07
CA LEU A 176 10.34 0.95 -6.90
C LEU A 176 9.08 0.73 -7.73
N ASN A 177 8.13 1.68 -7.71
CA ASN A 177 6.92 1.61 -8.51
C ASN A 177 7.25 1.56 -10.02
N ASP A 178 8.16 2.42 -10.47
CA ASP A 178 8.64 2.40 -11.86
C ASP A 178 9.27 1.03 -12.21
N THR A 179 10.16 0.53 -11.36
CA THR A 179 10.84 -0.76 -11.57
C THR A 179 9.85 -1.93 -11.62
N LEU A 180 8.88 -2.00 -10.70
CA LEU A 180 7.83 -3.01 -10.75
C LEU A 180 6.96 -2.89 -11.99
N GLY A 181 6.62 -1.67 -12.41
CA GLY A 181 5.88 -1.41 -13.65
C GLY A 181 6.62 -1.87 -14.91
N GLU A 182 7.93 -1.62 -14.98
CA GLU A 182 8.78 -2.07 -16.07
C GLU A 182 8.91 -3.59 -16.13
N LEU A 183 9.16 -4.25 -14.99
CA LEU A 183 9.27 -5.71 -14.93
C LEU A 183 7.95 -6.38 -15.30
N LYS A 184 6.82 -5.82 -14.85
CA LYS A 184 5.50 -6.35 -15.20
C LYS A 184 5.15 -6.16 -16.68
N SER A 185 5.50 -5.01 -17.26
CA SER A 185 5.19 -4.72 -18.67
C SER A 185 6.14 -5.38 -19.67
N LYS A 186 7.44 -5.46 -19.37
CA LYS A 186 8.48 -5.96 -20.28
C LYS A 186 8.71 -7.47 -20.14
N GLN A 187 8.58 -8.01 -18.94
CA GLN A 187 8.83 -9.43 -18.66
C GLN A 187 7.55 -10.22 -18.34
N SER A 188 6.38 -9.58 -18.42
CA SER A 188 5.08 -10.21 -18.10
C SER A 188 5.08 -10.89 -16.72
N MET A 189 5.78 -10.29 -15.75
CA MET A 189 5.95 -10.88 -14.42
C MET A 189 4.60 -10.99 -13.69
N GLY A 190 4.21 -12.23 -13.36
CA GLY A 190 3.06 -12.50 -12.51
C GLY A 190 3.29 -11.98 -11.10
N VAL A 191 2.23 -11.52 -10.42
CA VAL A 191 2.35 -11.08 -9.02
C VAL A 191 2.91 -12.20 -8.12
N LEU A 192 2.61 -13.45 -8.43
CA LEU A 192 3.06 -14.62 -7.65
C LEU A 192 4.56 -14.91 -7.80
N ASP A 193 5.17 -14.46 -8.88
CA ASP A 193 6.59 -14.68 -9.15
C ASP A 193 7.46 -13.57 -8.53
N MET A 194 6.88 -12.42 -8.17
CA MET A 194 7.60 -11.29 -7.59
C MET A 194 8.50 -11.65 -6.39
N PRO A 195 8.11 -12.53 -5.44
CA PRO A 195 8.98 -12.96 -4.36
C PRO A 195 10.28 -13.62 -4.83
N ALA A 196 10.27 -14.30 -5.97
CA ALA A 196 11.47 -14.94 -6.52
C ALA A 196 12.46 -13.90 -7.08
N TYR A 197 11.96 -12.74 -7.51
CA TYR A 197 12.75 -11.68 -8.14
C TYR A 197 13.13 -10.52 -7.21
N LEU A 198 12.90 -10.65 -5.90
CA LEU A 198 13.14 -9.55 -4.95
C LEU A 198 14.59 -9.06 -4.98
N GLN A 199 15.55 -9.97 -5.12
CA GLN A 199 16.97 -9.59 -5.18
C GLN A 199 17.31 -8.80 -6.45
N GLU A 200 16.78 -9.18 -7.63
CA GLU A 200 17.00 -8.37 -8.84
C GLU A 200 16.30 -7.02 -8.74
N ILE A 201 15.08 -6.98 -8.19
CA ILE A 201 14.34 -5.73 -7.96
C ILE A 201 15.17 -4.80 -7.05
N GLU A 202 15.73 -5.32 -5.96
CA GLU A 202 16.59 -4.56 -5.05
C GLU A 202 17.80 -3.96 -5.79
N GLN A 203 18.51 -4.75 -6.61
CA GLN A 203 19.69 -4.27 -7.34
C GLN A 203 19.35 -3.21 -8.40
N ILE A 204 18.25 -3.39 -9.14
CA ILE A 204 17.78 -2.42 -10.12
C ILE A 204 17.42 -1.10 -9.40
N CYS A 205 16.71 -1.19 -8.27
CA CYS A 205 16.35 -0.02 -7.47
C CYS A 205 17.58 0.71 -6.94
N ILE A 206 18.58 0.00 -6.39
CA ILE A 206 19.83 0.62 -5.91
C ILE A 206 20.54 1.37 -7.04
N THR A 207 20.62 0.75 -8.22
CA THR A 207 21.30 1.35 -9.38
C THR A 207 20.62 2.64 -9.83
N LYS A 208 19.29 2.61 -9.97
CA LYS A 208 18.49 3.80 -10.33
C LYS A 208 18.58 4.89 -9.24
N LEU A 209 18.41 4.51 -7.98
CA LEU A 209 18.48 5.44 -6.84
C LEU A 209 19.83 6.11 -6.73
N THR A 210 20.92 5.37 -6.91
CA THR A 210 22.27 5.92 -6.86
C THR A 210 22.41 7.08 -7.85
N GLY A 211 21.94 6.92 -9.08
CA GLY A 211 21.99 7.97 -10.10
C GLY A 211 21.17 9.23 -9.77
N GLU A 212 20.12 9.10 -8.96
CA GLU A 212 19.30 10.24 -8.52
C GLU A 212 19.82 10.88 -7.23
N THR A 213 20.18 10.08 -6.22
CA THR A 213 20.56 10.56 -4.89
C THR A 213 21.97 11.14 -4.84
N GLU A 214 22.89 10.70 -5.71
CA GLU A 214 24.26 11.24 -5.78
C GLU A 214 24.27 12.76 -6.04
N ARG A 215 23.30 13.25 -6.83
CA ARG A 215 23.14 14.69 -7.12
C ARG A 215 22.81 15.52 -5.88
N TYR A 216 22.31 14.85 -4.84
CA TYR A 216 21.96 15.41 -3.54
C TYR A 216 22.99 15.06 -2.46
N GLY A 217 24.13 14.47 -2.82
CA GLY A 217 25.19 14.09 -1.89
C GLY A 217 24.89 12.87 -1.02
N LEU A 218 23.86 12.09 -1.38
CA LEU A 218 23.42 10.90 -0.65
C LEU A 218 23.65 9.64 -1.47
N LYS A 219 23.93 8.54 -0.77
CA LYS A 219 24.09 7.22 -1.38
C LYS A 219 23.27 6.19 -0.62
N VAL A 220 22.38 5.52 -1.34
CA VAL A 220 21.68 4.34 -0.84
C VAL A 220 22.59 3.14 -1.06
N THR A 221 23.00 2.48 0.01
CA THR A 221 24.00 1.41 -0.04
C THR A 221 23.37 0.03 -0.15
N LYS A 222 22.19 -0.16 0.47
CA LYS A 222 21.58 -1.48 0.58
C LYS A 222 20.06 -1.39 0.76
N PHE A 223 19.34 -2.34 0.18
CA PHE A 223 17.99 -2.71 0.57
C PHE A 223 17.99 -4.00 1.41
N SER A 224 17.02 -4.12 2.30
CA SER A 224 16.84 -5.31 3.13
C SER A 224 15.37 -5.51 3.47
N GLY A 225 14.95 -6.76 3.52
CA GLY A 225 13.60 -7.11 3.94
C GLY A 225 12.51 -6.54 3.01
N LEU A 226 12.80 -6.41 1.71
CA LEU A 226 11.80 -6.02 0.74
C LEU A 226 10.67 -7.05 0.74
N ASN A 227 9.44 -6.59 0.97
CA ASN A 227 8.26 -7.41 0.98
C ASN A 227 7.13 -6.72 0.20
N ILE A 228 6.48 -7.50 -0.67
CA ILE A 228 5.36 -7.07 -1.51
C ILE A 228 4.12 -7.81 -1.01
N ASN A 229 3.28 -7.12 -0.25
CA ASN A 229 2.05 -7.68 0.29
C ASN A 229 0.94 -7.63 -0.77
N LEU A 230 0.31 -8.78 -0.97
CA LEU A 230 -0.89 -8.92 -1.78
C LEU A 230 -2.13 -8.55 -0.94
N PRO A 231 -3.20 -8.01 -1.55
CA PRO A 231 -4.44 -7.75 -0.85
C PRO A 231 -5.15 -9.07 -0.54
N GLU A 232 -5.90 -9.09 0.57
CA GLU A 232 -6.59 -10.28 1.09
C GLU A 232 -7.47 -10.98 0.04
N GLU A 233 -8.13 -10.21 -0.84
CA GLU A 233 -8.95 -10.75 -1.93
C GLU A 233 -8.14 -11.62 -2.91
N VAL A 234 -6.91 -11.20 -3.22
CA VAL A 234 -6.01 -11.95 -4.09
C VAL A 234 -5.40 -13.10 -3.32
N GLN A 235 -5.04 -12.92 -2.05
CA GLN A 235 -4.55 -14.02 -1.21
C GLN A 235 -5.56 -15.16 -1.12
N GLN A 236 -6.84 -14.85 -0.88
CA GLN A 236 -7.91 -15.84 -0.89
C GLN A 236 -8.14 -16.49 -2.25
N ALA A 237 -7.97 -15.73 -3.34
CA ALA A 237 -8.07 -16.29 -4.69
C ALA A 237 -6.91 -17.25 -4.99
N VAL A 238 -5.70 -16.92 -4.55
CA VAL A 238 -4.50 -17.75 -4.62
C VAL A 238 -4.70 -19.02 -3.78
N ASP A 239 -5.13 -18.89 -2.52
CA ASP A 239 -5.33 -20.03 -1.63
C ASP A 239 -6.43 -20.97 -2.15
N LYS A 240 -7.53 -20.41 -2.69
CA LYS A 240 -8.60 -21.20 -3.34
C LYS A 240 -8.08 -21.90 -4.61
N ARG A 241 -7.35 -21.21 -5.48
CA ARG A 241 -6.76 -21.83 -6.68
C ARG A 241 -5.72 -22.88 -6.32
N GLY A 242 -4.89 -22.62 -5.31
CA GLY A 242 -3.90 -23.55 -4.79
C GLY A 242 -4.55 -24.80 -4.22
N ALA A 243 -5.62 -24.66 -3.43
CA ALA A 243 -6.38 -25.78 -2.90
C ALA A 243 -7.03 -26.61 -4.02
N MET A 244 -7.64 -25.95 -5.02
CA MET A 244 -8.19 -26.63 -6.20
C MET A 244 -7.12 -27.39 -6.99
N SER A 245 -5.97 -26.76 -7.23
CA SER A 245 -4.85 -27.35 -7.95
C SER A 245 -4.22 -28.52 -7.20
N ALA A 246 -4.03 -28.41 -5.88
CA ALA A 246 -3.45 -29.46 -5.04
C ALA A 246 -4.38 -30.69 -4.94
N LEU A 247 -5.68 -30.46 -4.89
CA LEU A 247 -6.69 -31.51 -4.87
C LEU A 247 -7.01 -32.06 -6.27
N GLY A 248 -6.52 -31.42 -7.34
CA GLY A 248 -6.81 -31.81 -8.73
C GLY A 248 -8.29 -31.69 -9.10
N VAL A 249 -9.03 -30.83 -8.38
CA VAL A 249 -10.48 -30.70 -8.50
C VAL A 249 -10.86 -29.38 -9.17
N ASN A 250 -11.89 -29.43 -10.00
CA ASN A 250 -12.46 -28.22 -10.58
C ASN A 250 -13.26 -27.42 -9.52
N TYR A 251 -13.53 -26.15 -9.78
CA TYR A 251 -14.27 -25.25 -8.86
C TYR A 251 -15.57 -25.86 -8.29
N MET A 252 -16.32 -26.58 -9.13
CA MET A 252 -17.54 -27.29 -8.71
C MET A 252 -17.28 -28.42 -7.72
N GLN A 253 -16.23 -29.20 -7.93
CA GLN A 253 -15.83 -30.29 -7.04
C GLN A 253 -15.26 -29.76 -5.73
N TYR A 254 -14.51 -28.65 -5.77
CA TYR A 254 -14.01 -28.00 -4.55
C TYR A 254 -15.14 -27.45 -3.67
N GLN A 255 -16.14 -26.79 -4.27
CA GLN A 255 -17.32 -26.34 -3.53
C GLN A 255 -18.13 -27.50 -2.96
N THR A 256 -18.25 -28.60 -3.71
CA THR A 256 -18.93 -29.81 -3.23
C THR A 256 -18.16 -30.45 -2.07
N GLY A 257 -16.83 -30.52 -2.15
CA GLY A 257 -15.97 -31.02 -1.08
C GLY A 257 -16.05 -30.17 0.19
N LYS A 258 -15.96 -28.84 0.06
CA LYS A 258 -16.15 -27.90 1.19
C LYS A 258 -17.53 -28.01 1.84
N ALA A 259 -18.58 -28.26 1.05
CA ALA A 259 -19.92 -28.45 1.59
C ALA A 259 -20.02 -29.75 2.42
N ILE A 260 -19.36 -30.82 1.98
CA ILE A 260 -19.32 -32.11 2.69
C ILE A 260 -18.43 -32.03 3.94
N GLU A 261 -17.30 -31.31 3.88
CA GLU A 261 -16.38 -31.11 5.00
C GLU A 261 -17.02 -30.33 6.15
N ASN A 262 -17.74 -29.23 5.85
CA ASN A 262 -18.50 -28.48 6.87
C ASN A 262 -19.59 -29.34 7.55
N ILE A 263 -20.13 -30.35 6.85
CA ILE A 263 -21.07 -31.32 7.43
C ILE A 263 -20.33 -32.31 8.36
N GLY A 264 -19.10 -32.68 8.01
CA GLY A 264 -18.24 -33.58 8.80
C GLY A 264 -17.67 -32.93 10.07
N GLU A 265 -17.27 -31.66 10.03
CA GLU A 265 -16.76 -30.94 11.20
C GLU A 265 -17.85 -30.72 12.27
N GLY A 266 -19.11 -30.54 11.85
CA GLY A 266 -20.27 -30.51 12.74
C GLY A 266 -20.62 -31.85 13.39
N ALA A 267 -20.05 -32.96 12.90
CA ALA A 267 -20.21 -34.30 13.47
C ALA A 267 -19.00 -34.75 14.33
N ALA A 268 -17.87 -34.05 14.22
CA ALA A 268 -16.62 -34.38 14.93
C ALA A 268 -16.48 -33.68 16.29
N GLN A 269 -17.27 -32.62 16.55
CA GLN A 269 -17.47 -32.13 17.92
C GLN A 269 -18.32 -33.17 18.66
N GLY A 270 -17.71 -33.81 19.65
CA GLY A 270 -18.19 -35.02 20.30
C GLY A 270 -19.63 -35.01 20.81
N PRO A 271 -20.12 -36.16 21.30
CA PRO A 271 -21.53 -36.39 21.62
C PRO A 271 -21.98 -35.55 22.83
N GLY A 272 -22.33 -34.30 22.58
CA GLY A 272 -23.00 -33.38 23.49
C GLY A 272 -24.44 -33.19 23.03
N GLU A 273 -25.38 -33.53 23.90
CA GLU A 273 -26.83 -33.54 23.68
C GLU A 273 -27.35 -32.30 22.94
N GLY A 274 -28.00 -32.54 21.79
CA GLY A 274 -28.92 -31.57 21.18
C GLY A 274 -28.69 -31.20 19.70
N ALA A 275 -27.49 -31.39 19.16
CA ALA A 275 -27.15 -30.98 17.78
C ALA A 275 -27.05 -32.13 16.76
N GLY A 276 -27.11 -33.39 17.20
CA GLY A 276 -26.81 -34.57 16.37
C GLY A 276 -27.92 -35.08 15.46
N PHE A 277 -29.16 -34.59 15.57
CA PHE A 277 -30.30 -35.09 14.77
C PHE A 277 -30.71 -34.17 13.61
N ALA A 278 -30.43 -32.87 13.69
CA ALA A 278 -30.77 -31.92 12.62
C ALA A 278 -29.73 -31.95 11.47
N THR A 279 -28.45 -32.20 11.77
CA THR A 279 -27.36 -32.32 10.79
C THR A 279 -27.33 -33.70 10.12
N MET A 280 -27.79 -34.74 10.80
CA MET A 280 -27.94 -36.09 10.22
C MET A 280 -29.05 -36.14 9.16
N GLY A 281 -30.11 -35.32 9.25
CA GLY A 281 -31.14 -35.22 8.21
C GLY A 281 -30.67 -34.57 6.90
N ALA A 282 -29.71 -33.64 6.97
CA ALA A 282 -29.12 -33.00 5.79
C ALA A 282 -27.95 -33.80 5.18
N GLY A 283 -27.09 -34.40 6.02
CA GLY A 283 -25.99 -35.26 5.58
C GLY A 283 -26.46 -36.60 5.00
N MET A 284 -27.56 -37.15 5.51
CA MET A 284 -28.17 -38.38 4.98
C MET A 284 -29.02 -38.08 3.72
N GLY A 285 -29.63 -36.89 3.60
CA GLY A 285 -30.31 -36.44 2.37
C GLY A 285 -29.36 -36.21 1.18
N ALA A 286 -28.15 -35.71 1.43
CA ALA A 286 -27.08 -35.63 0.42
C ALA A 286 -26.39 -36.98 0.16
N GLY A 287 -26.24 -37.82 1.20
CA GLY A 287 -25.73 -39.19 1.07
C GLY A 287 -26.62 -40.08 0.21
N PHE A 288 -27.94 -39.92 0.30
CA PHE A 288 -28.90 -40.66 -0.54
C PHE A 288 -28.91 -40.19 -2.00
N SER A 289 -28.70 -38.91 -2.29
CA SER A 289 -28.61 -38.43 -3.69
C SER A 289 -27.29 -38.83 -4.36
N MET A 290 -26.17 -38.84 -3.61
CA MET A 290 -24.88 -39.34 -4.08
C MET A 290 -24.90 -40.87 -4.26
N ALA A 291 -25.53 -41.62 -3.35
CA ALA A 291 -25.71 -43.06 -3.47
C ALA A 291 -26.59 -43.45 -4.66
N ASN A 292 -27.56 -42.63 -5.05
CA ASN A 292 -28.38 -42.88 -6.23
C ASN A 292 -27.58 -42.68 -7.54
N VAL A 293 -26.68 -41.69 -7.60
CA VAL A 293 -25.80 -41.46 -8.76
C VAL A 293 -24.68 -42.50 -8.85
N MET A 294 -24.13 -42.94 -7.73
CA MET A 294 -23.08 -43.98 -7.69
C MET A 294 -23.64 -45.40 -7.83
N GLY A 295 -24.86 -45.66 -7.38
CA GLY A 295 -25.58 -46.92 -7.60
C GLY A 295 -25.96 -47.16 -9.07
N GLN A 296 -26.12 -46.08 -9.84
CA GLN A 296 -26.46 -46.16 -11.26
C GLN A 296 -25.22 -46.27 -12.17
N SER A 297 -24.01 -45.98 -11.66
CA SER A 297 -22.77 -46.17 -12.42
C SER A 297 -22.10 -47.54 -12.20
N MET A 298 -22.50 -48.29 -11.16
CA MET A 298 -21.89 -49.59 -10.81
C MET A 298 -22.77 -50.82 -11.12
N GLY A 299 -23.99 -50.63 -11.64
CA GLY A 299 -24.95 -51.70 -11.96
C GLY A 299 -25.00 -52.16 -13.43
N GLY A 300 -24.17 -51.61 -14.32
CA GLY A 300 -24.20 -51.90 -15.76
C GLY A 300 -23.12 -52.88 -16.22
N GLY A 301 -23.22 -54.14 -15.78
CA GLY A 301 -22.32 -55.22 -16.21
C GLY A 301 -22.74 -55.84 -17.55
N MET A 302 -21.73 -55.98 -18.43
CA MET A 302 -21.41 -57.22 -19.17
C MET A 302 -22.38 -57.72 -20.26
N GLY A 303 -22.04 -57.47 -21.54
CA GLY A 303 -22.49 -58.31 -22.66
C GLY A 303 -22.24 -57.74 -24.06
N GLY A 304 -21.31 -58.34 -24.82
CA GLY A 304 -21.31 -58.29 -26.30
C GLY A 304 -20.06 -57.72 -26.98
N VAL A 305 -19.29 -58.62 -27.60
CA VAL A 305 -18.03 -58.44 -28.37
C VAL A 305 -18.27 -57.90 -29.81
N PRO A 306 -17.22 -57.56 -30.62
CA PRO A 306 -17.20 -56.44 -31.56
C PRO A 306 -17.32 -56.85 -33.04
N SER A 307 -17.57 -55.87 -33.93
CA SER A 307 -17.17 -55.96 -35.33
C SER A 307 -16.99 -54.59 -35.98
N ALA A 308 -15.95 -54.54 -36.82
CA ALA A 308 -15.37 -53.38 -37.46
C ALA A 308 -15.93 -53.12 -38.87
N PHE A 309 -15.50 -51.97 -39.42
CA PHE A 309 -15.54 -51.50 -40.81
C PHE A 309 -16.84 -50.88 -41.35
N GLY A 310 -16.72 -49.60 -41.75
CA GLY A 310 -17.70 -48.91 -42.57
C GLY A 310 -17.51 -47.40 -42.53
N ALA A 311 -16.64 -46.88 -43.41
CA ALA A 311 -16.46 -45.44 -43.65
C ALA A 311 -17.74 -44.82 -44.23
N GLN A 312 -18.19 -43.67 -43.72
CA GLN A 312 -18.74 -42.61 -44.58
C GLN A 312 -18.83 -41.25 -43.87
N ASN A 313 -18.08 -40.31 -44.43
CA ASN A 313 -18.38 -38.89 -44.65
C ASN A 313 -19.70 -38.37 -44.03
N ASN A 314 -19.62 -37.41 -43.11
CA ASN A 314 -20.81 -36.66 -42.67
C ASN A 314 -20.52 -35.17 -42.46
N GLN A 315 -21.07 -34.38 -43.37
CA GLN A 315 -21.24 -32.95 -43.30
C GLN A 315 -22.19 -32.60 -42.15
N GLN A 316 -21.84 -31.58 -41.37
CA GLN A 316 -22.67 -31.02 -40.31
C GLN A 316 -23.89 -30.27 -40.87
N PRO A 317 -25.09 -30.50 -40.33
CA PRO A 317 -26.11 -29.48 -40.21
C PRO A 317 -26.09 -28.89 -38.79
N GLN A 318 -25.90 -27.57 -38.71
CA GLN A 318 -26.08 -26.79 -37.49
C GLN A 318 -27.56 -26.84 -37.06
N GLN A 319 -27.81 -27.16 -35.79
CA GLN A 319 -29.08 -26.86 -35.12
C GLN A 319 -28.96 -25.58 -34.29
N PRO A 320 -29.99 -24.69 -34.31
CA PRO A 320 -30.01 -23.48 -33.50
C PRO A 320 -30.35 -23.80 -32.04
N VAL A 321 -29.54 -23.27 -31.12
CA VAL A 321 -29.74 -23.35 -29.67
C VAL A 321 -30.86 -22.38 -29.28
N GLN A 322 -32.02 -22.91 -28.89
CA GLN A 322 -33.11 -22.13 -28.31
C GLN A 322 -32.79 -21.76 -26.86
N SER A 323 -32.55 -20.47 -26.60
CA SER A 323 -32.47 -19.89 -25.27
C SER A 323 -33.89 -19.57 -24.77
N GLN A 324 -34.30 -20.26 -23.71
CA GLN A 324 -35.57 -19.98 -23.02
C GLN A 324 -35.46 -18.63 -22.30
N GLY A 325 -36.33 -17.67 -22.64
CA GLY A 325 -36.40 -16.37 -21.98
C GLY A 325 -37.49 -16.28 -20.90
N THR A 326 -37.36 -15.26 -20.05
CA THR A 326 -38.13 -15.03 -18.81
C THR A 326 -39.61 -14.68 -19.10
N PRO A 327 -40.57 -15.14 -18.28
CA PRO A 327 -41.99 -14.78 -18.44
C PRO A 327 -42.26 -13.32 -18.07
N CYS A 328 -43.16 -12.67 -18.81
CA CYS A 328 -43.60 -11.29 -18.60
C CYS A 328 -44.24 -11.09 -17.22
N ILE A 329 -43.82 -10.03 -16.51
CA ILE A 329 -44.28 -9.71 -15.14
C ILE A 329 -45.79 -9.42 -15.02
N LYS A 330 -46.48 -9.11 -16.13
CA LYS A 330 -47.91 -8.73 -16.12
C LYS A 330 -48.82 -9.81 -16.71
N CYS A 331 -48.39 -10.50 -17.77
CA CYS A 331 -49.25 -11.44 -18.50
C CYS A 331 -48.66 -12.86 -18.66
N GLY A 332 -47.45 -13.11 -18.15
CA GLY A 332 -46.82 -14.44 -18.16
C GLY A 332 -46.28 -14.92 -19.52
N HIS A 333 -46.41 -14.12 -20.59
CA HIS A 333 -45.91 -14.49 -21.92
C HIS A 333 -44.37 -14.58 -21.95
N GLN A 334 -43.81 -15.60 -22.61
CA GLN A 334 -42.36 -15.78 -22.74
C GLN A 334 -41.73 -14.68 -23.58
N LEU A 335 -40.76 -13.99 -23.00
CA LEU A 335 -40.04 -12.89 -23.64
C LEU A 335 -38.74 -13.41 -24.25
N THR A 336 -38.27 -12.75 -25.30
CA THR A 336 -36.89 -12.95 -25.75
C THR A 336 -35.91 -12.34 -24.74
N PRO A 337 -34.72 -12.96 -24.51
CA PRO A 337 -33.73 -12.41 -23.60
C PRO A 337 -33.37 -10.96 -23.97
N GLY A 338 -33.62 -10.01 -23.04
CA GLY A 338 -33.34 -8.59 -23.23
C GLY A 338 -34.51 -7.70 -23.68
N ALA A 339 -35.74 -8.24 -23.78
CA ALA A 339 -36.91 -7.44 -24.14
C ALA A 339 -37.30 -6.43 -23.04
N LYS A 340 -37.19 -5.12 -23.33
CA LYS A 340 -37.56 -4.02 -22.41
C LYS A 340 -39.08 -3.82 -22.26
N PHE A 341 -39.86 -4.31 -23.21
CA PHE A 341 -41.32 -4.24 -23.20
C PHE A 341 -41.89 -5.57 -23.67
N CYS A 342 -43.02 -5.98 -23.10
CA CYS A 342 -43.71 -7.19 -23.53
C CYS A 342 -44.40 -6.96 -24.88
N PRO A 343 -44.08 -7.75 -25.93
CA PRO A 343 -44.69 -7.58 -27.25
C PRO A 343 -46.17 -7.96 -27.30
N ASN A 344 -46.67 -8.70 -26.29
CA ASN A 344 -48.08 -9.12 -26.24
C ASN A 344 -48.96 -8.11 -25.47
N CYS A 345 -48.55 -7.65 -24.29
CA CYS A 345 -49.39 -6.78 -23.46
C CYS A 345 -48.86 -5.34 -23.30
N GLY A 346 -47.75 -4.99 -23.95
CA GLY A 346 -47.15 -3.64 -23.92
C GLY A 346 -46.53 -3.24 -22.57
N ALA A 347 -46.51 -4.13 -21.57
CA ALA A 347 -46.00 -3.80 -20.24
C ALA A 347 -44.47 -3.67 -20.25
N SER A 348 -43.95 -2.58 -19.68
CA SER A 348 -42.52 -2.42 -19.42
C SER A 348 -42.01 -3.56 -18.54
N GLN A 349 -40.88 -4.13 -18.93
CA GLN A 349 -40.14 -5.15 -18.18
C GLN A 349 -38.89 -4.55 -17.53
N ALA A 350 -38.73 -3.22 -17.60
CA ALA A 350 -37.70 -2.51 -16.86
C ALA A 350 -38.00 -2.67 -15.36
N PRO A 351 -37.00 -3.03 -14.54
CA PRO A 351 -37.18 -3.11 -13.09
C PRO A 351 -37.59 -1.74 -12.55
N ALA A 352 -38.52 -1.71 -11.60
CA ALA A 352 -38.98 -0.48 -10.99
C ALA A 352 -37.85 0.21 -10.21
N THR A 353 -37.72 1.53 -10.39
CA THR A 353 -36.66 2.34 -9.77
C THR A 353 -37.25 3.45 -8.91
N VAL A 354 -36.69 3.64 -7.72
CA VAL A 354 -36.95 4.74 -6.78
C VAL A 354 -35.82 5.76 -6.81
N LYS A 355 -36.12 7.04 -6.51
CA LYS A 355 -35.12 8.11 -6.47
C LYS A 355 -34.36 8.10 -5.15
N CYS A 356 -33.03 8.17 -5.21
CA CYS A 356 -32.20 8.29 -4.01
C CYS A 356 -32.42 9.65 -3.31
N PRO A 357 -32.74 9.69 -2.01
CA PRO A 357 -32.98 10.94 -1.29
C PRO A 357 -31.73 11.84 -1.13
N LYS A 358 -30.52 11.31 -1.33
CA LYS A 358 -29.26 12.06 -1.17
C LYS A 358 -28.67 12.58 -2.49
N CYS A 359 -28.67 11.77 -3.54
CA CYS A 359 -28.06 12.15 -4.83
C CYS A 359 -29.07 12.23 -5.98
N ASN A 360 -30.33 11.91 -5.74
CA ASN A 360 -31.41 11.89 -6.74
C ASN A 360 -31.20 10.90 -7.91
N GLY A 361 -30.20 10.01 -7.80
CA GLY A 361 -29.95 8.94 -8.77
C GLY A 361 -31.02 7.85 -8.72
N ASP A 362 -31.27 7.21 -9.86
CA ASP A 362 -32.20 6.07 -9.95
C ASP A 362 -31.61 4.83 -9.27
N VAL A 363 -32.38 4.26 -8.34
CA VAL A 363 -32.02 3.09 -7.55
C VAL A 363 -33.10 2.03 -7.73
N LEU A 364 -32.73 0.76 -7.86
CA LEU A 364 -33.69 -0.33 -7.95
C LEU A 364 -34.55 -0.39 -6.68
N GLU A 365 -35.87 -0.55 -6.87
CA GLU A 365 -36.81 -0.71 -5.75
C GLU A 365 -36.42 -1.95 -4.92
N GLY A 366 -36.25 -1.76 -3.60
CA GLY A 366 -35.75 -2.81 -2.67
C GLY A 366 -34.23 -2.88 -2.51
N ALA A 367 -33.43 -2.05 -3.18
CA ALA A 367 -31.98 -2.01 -2.96
C ALA A 367 -31.64 -1.39 -1.59
N LYS A 368 -30.80 -2.05 -0.79
CA LYS A 368 -30.40 -1.57 0.56
C LYS A 368 -29.50 -0.33 0.53
N PHE A 369 -28.79 -0.09 -0.58
CA PHE A 369 -27.88 1.03 -0.77
C PHE A 369 -28.03 1.62 -2.17
N CYS A 370 -27.84 2.92 -2.30
CA CYS A 370 -27.81 3.60 -3.57
C CYS A 370 -26.53 3.24 -4.33
N SER A 371 -26.68 2.63 -5.51
CA SER A 371 -25.58 2.28 -6.40
C SER A 371 -24.80 3.48 -6.95
N ASN A 372 -25.35 4.69 -6.90
CA ASN A 372 -24.69 5.92 -7.39
C ASN A 372 -23.90 6.68 -6.32
N CYS A 373 -24.30 6.64 -5.05
CA CYS A 373 -23.63 7.44 -4.00
C CYS A 373 -23.35 6.67 -2.69
N GLY A 374 -23.68 5.38 -2.64
CA GLY A 374 -23.47 4.53 -1.47
C GLY A 374 -24.40 4.80 -0.28
N ASN A 375 -25.35 5.74 -0.40
CA ASN A 375 -26.24 6.06 0.72
C ASN A 375 -27.21 4.90 1.00
N PRO A 376 -27.39 4.46 2.26
CA PRO A 376 -28.39 3.46 2.60
C PRO A 376 -29.78 3.97 2.21
N MET A 377 -30.54 3.07 1.59
CA MET A 377 -31.91 3.30 1.14
C MET A 377 -32.92 2.63 2.08
N VAL A 378 -32.46 1.91 3.11
CA VAL A 378 -33.29 1.47 4.25
C VAL A 378 -33.19 2.54 5.34
N ALA A 379 -34.36 3.01 5.80
CA ALA A 379 -34.44 3.94 6.91
C ALA A 379 -34.36 3.15 8.23
N ASN A 380 -33.84 3.82 9.25
CA ASN A 380 -33.65 3.41 10.66
C ASN A 380 -34.40 2.15 11.14
N LYS A 381 -33.74 1.37 11.99
CA LYS A 381 -34.39 0.28 12.73
C LYS A 381 -35.49 0.83 13.64
N CYS A 382 -36.61 0.11 13.71
CA CYS A 382 -37.69 0.44 14.62
C CYS A 382 -37.18 0.48 16.06
N SER A 383 -37.38 1.61 16.74
CA SER A 383 -36.92 1.83 18.12
C SER A 383 -37.55 0.86 19.13
N ASN A 384 -38.66 0.21 18.78
CA ASN A 384 -39.37 -0.71 19.67
C ASN A 384 -39.05 -2.19 19.39
N CYS A 385 -39.03 -2.63 18.13
CA CYS A 385 -38.83 -4.06 17.79
C CYS A 385 -37.56 -4.35 17.00
N GLY A 386 -36.80 -3.34 16.58
CA GLY A 386 -35.53 -3.50 15.87
C GLY A 386 -35.63 -3.92 14.39
N GLU A 387 -36.84 -4.04 13.85
CA GLU A 387 -37.10 -4.38 12.44
C GLU A 387 -36.69 -3.22 11.52
N ASP A 388 -36.13 -3.53 10.36
CA ASP A 388 -35.72 -2.53 9.37
C ASP A 388 -36.97 -1.82 8.81
N LEU A 389 -36.96 -0.48 8.78
CA LEU A 389 -38.10 0.32 8.30
C LEU A 389 -37.91 0.72 6.84
N ASP A 390 -38.94 0.51 6.03
CA ASP A 390 -38.96 1.01 4.67
C ASP A 390 -39.05 2.56 4.66
N PRO A 391 -38.39 3.24 3.71
CA PRO A 391 -38.39 4.70 3.62
C PRO A 391 -39.80 5.28 3.56
N GLY A 392 -40.11 6.21 4.47
CA GLY A 392 -41.38 6.93 4.50
C GLY A 392 -42.53 6.21 5.21
N THR A 393 -42.27 5.07 5.85
CA THR A 393 -43.27 4.37 6.66
C THR A 393 -43.61 5.16 7.94
N LYS A 394 -44.91 5.40 8.16
CA LYS A 394 -45.41 6.07 9.39
C LYS A 394 -45.60 5.11 10.56
N PHE A 395 -45.68 3.81 10.27
CA PHE A 395 -45.90 2.73 11.23
C PHE A 395 -44.98 1.56 10.88
N CYS A 396 -44.42 0.93 11.91
CA CYS A 396 -43.59 -0.26 11.76
C CYS A 396 -44.44 -1.45 11.30
N SER A 397 -44.02 -2.13 10.23
CA SER A 397 -44.65 -3.35 9.70
C SER A 397 -44.52 -4.56 10.63
N GLY A 398 -43.48 -4.59 11.49
CA GLY A 398 -43.25 -5.68 12.44
C GLY A 398 -44.04 -5.58 13.74
N CYS A 399 -44.19 -4.38 14.31
CA CYS A 399 -44.84 -4.20 15.63
C CYS A 399 -46.03 -3.23 15.67
N GLY A 400 -46.37 -2.60 14.53
CA GLY A 400 -47.51 -1.69 14.42
C GLY A 400 -47.33 -0.32 15.08
N ASN A 401 -46.21 -0.06 15.75
CA ASN A 401 -45.99 1.22 16.43
C ASN A 401 -45.64 2.35 15.46
N PRO A 402 -46.06 3.59 15.77
CA PRO A 402 -45.71 4.75 14.96
C PRO A 402 -44.19 4.98 14.99
N VAL A 403 -43.63 5.29 13.82
CA VAL A 403 -42.21 5.61 13.67
C VAL A 403 -42.03 7.09 14.05
N GLU A 404 -41.37 7.35 15.18
CA GLU A 404 -40.98 8.73 15.53
C GLU A 404 -39.97 9.25 14.51
N LYS A 405 -40.18 10.48 14.04
CA LYS A 405 -39.45 11.10 12.94
C LYS A 405 -37.99 11.42 13.25
#